data_AF-A0A7S1BTJ4-F1
#
_entry.id   AF-A0A7S1BTJ4-F1
#
_cell.length_a   1.000
_cell.length_b   1.000
_cell.length_c   1.000
_cell.angle_alpha   90.00
_cell.angle_beta   90.00
_cell.angle_gamma   90.00
#
_symmetry.space_group_name_H-M   'P 1'
#
loop_
_entity.id
_entity.type
_entity.pdbx_description
1 polymer ?
#
loop_
_entity_poly.entity_id
_entity_poly.type
_entity_poly.pdbx_seq_one_letter_code
_entity_poly.pdbx_strand_id
1 'polypeptide(L)'
;WDTSGVTGMSNMFYEATSFNRDLSEWDTSRVTDMSYMFYGATSFNRGISGWDTSGVTDMSEMFFYAESFNQDLSEWDTSNVTDMNGMFDGATSFNQDLSKWDTSRVTNMSNMFSDATSFGVCLNWDIYNVEGTYAMFDGSNGSLCTAPPSEQPTLTPSLTPSVQPTSAPSDAPSFSPSKPSLLKRAGIKQLPTLKSLIIPLILCVSVLILVLWMAFYYSRKHAAEDAAAQS
;
A
#
# COMPACT_ATOMS: atom_id res chain seq x y z
N TRP A 1 27.33 1.94 19.36
CA TRP A 1 27.67 2.72 18.15
C TRP A 1 26.72 3.91 18.11
N ASP A 2 27.16 5.07 17.68
CA ASP A 2 26.28 6.22 17.45
C ASP A 2 25.80 6.18 15.99
N THR A 3 24.50 5.97 15.78
CA THR A 3 23.89 5.89 14.45
C THR A 3 23.06 7.13 14.10
N SER A 4 23.04 8.15 14.96
CA SER A 4 22.18 9.34 14.82
C SER A 4 22.47 10.20 13.58
N GLY A 5 23.59 9.95 12.89
CA GLY A 5 23.95 10.58 11.62
C GLY A 5 23.76 9.70 10.37
N VAL A 6 23.35 8.44 10.53
CA VAL A 6 23.24 7.47 9.42
C VAL A 6 21.95 7.71 8.64
N THR A 7 22.07 7.84 7.31
CA THR A 7 20.92 8.05 6.41
C THR A 7 20.60 6.84 5.54
N GLY A 8 21.53 5.90 5.40
CA GLY A 8 21.32 4.65 4.66
C GLY A 8 21.92 3.49 5.45
N MET A 9 21.13 2.43 5.60
CA MET A 9 21.52 1.19 6.25
C MET A 9 21.47 -0.01 5.30
N SER A 10 21.36 0.25 3.99
CA SER A 10 21.23 -0.81 3.01
C SER A 10 22.41 -1.78 3.03
N ASN A 11 22.11 -3.07 2.86
CA ASN A 11 23.08 -4.18 2.85
C ASN A 11 23.95 -4.34 4.12
N MET A 12 23.65 -3.66 5.23
CA MET A 12 24.55 -3.62 6.39
C MET A 12 24.85 -5.00 7.01
N PHE A 13 23.88 -5.91 6.98
CA PHE A 13 24.00 -7.30 7.45
C PHE A 13 23.69 -8.31 6.34
N TYR A 14 23.96 -7.95 5.08
CA TYR A 14 23.80 -8.83 3.93
C TYR A 14 24.56 -10.16 4.12
N GLU A 15 23.84 -11.27 4.01
CA GLU A 15 24.30 -12.65 4.23
C GLU A 15 25.03 -12.87 5.56
N ALA A 16 24.75 -12.05 6.57
CA ALA A 16 25.31 -12.22 7.91
C ALA A 16 24.57 -13.35 8.65
N THR A 17 24.66 -14.57 8.15
CA THR A 17 23.89 -15.76 8.56
C THR A 17 23.95 -16.08 10.06
N SER A 18 25.03 -15.69 10.75
CA SER A 18 25.21 -15.88 12.21
C SER A 18 24.92 -14.63 13.06
N PHE A 19 24.58 -13.50 12.43
CA PHE A 19 24.32 -12.25 13.12
C PHE A 19 22.99 -12.31 13.88
N ASN A 20 23.03 -12.06 15.19
CA ASN A 20 21.86 -12.06 16.06
C ASN A 20 22.12 -11.20 17.32
N ARG A 21 22.63 -9.98 17.10
CA ARG A 21 23.03 -9.04 18.16
C ARG A 21 21.96 -7.97 18.36
N ASP A 22 21.89 -7.44 19.58
CA ASP A 22 20.94 -6.41 19.96
C ASP A 22 21.22 -5.09 19.23
N LEU A 23 20.16 -4.51 18.66
CA LEU A 23 20.16 -3.26 17.89
C LEU A 23 19.12 -2.25 18.42
N SER A 24 18.54 -2.51 19.59
CA SER A 24 17.43 -1.71 20.14
C SER A 24 17.81 -0.25 20.43
N GLU A 25 19.09 0.02 20.69
CA GLU A 25 19.63 1.36 21.01
C GLU A 25 20.05 2.16 19.76
N TRP A 26 19.80 1.66 18.56
CA TRP A 26 20.14 2.39 17.33
C TRP A 26 19.12 3.49 17.07
N ASP A 27 19.62 4.69 16.82
CA ASP A 27 18.84 5.80 16.28
C ASP A 27 18.72 5.61 14.76
N THR A 28 17.48 5.42 14.28
CA THR A 28 17.13 5.26 12.86
C THR A 28 16.33 6.45 12.31
N SER A 29 16.13 7.51 13.09
CA SER A 29 15.24 8.64 12.75
C SER A 29 15.61 9.42 11.48
N ARG A 30 16.82 9.21 10.96
CA ARG A 30 17.33 9.85 9.73
C ARG A 30 17.50 8.88 8.56
N VAL A 31 17.23 7.60 8.78
CA VAL A 31 17.42 6.56 7.77
C VAL A 31 16.31 6.67 6.74
N THR A 32 16.69 6.71 5.46
CA THR A 32 15.76 6.74 4.33
C THR A 32 15.77 5.44 3.53
N ASP A 33 16.83 4.63 3.66
CA ASP A 33 17.04 3.39 2.91
C ASP A 33 17.45 2.26 3.86
N MET A 34 16.61 1.22 3.93
CA MET A 34 16.85 -0.02 4.67
C MET A 34 16.88 -1.26 3.75
N SER A 35 16.98 -1.06 2.43
CA SER A 35 16.94 -2.14 1.44
C SER A 35 18.05 -3.17 1.71
N TYR A 36 17.73 -4.46 1.55
CA TYR A 36 18.67 -5.57 1.74
C TYR A 36 19.36 -5.65 3.13
N MET A 37 18.93 -4.87 4.14
CA MET A 37 19.71 -4.71 5.38
C MET A 37 19.99 -6.03 6.10
N PHE A 38 19.02 -6.96 6.13
CA PHE A 38 19.13 -8.29 6.73
C PHE A 38 18.91 -9.42 5.70
N TYR A 39 19.15 -9.13 4.42
CA TYR A 39 19.09 -10.14 3.36
C TYR A 39 19.95 -11.36 3.74
N GLY A 40 19.39 -12.56 3.74
CA GLY A 40 20.09 -13.80 4.06
C GLY A 40 20.63 -13.88 5.49
N ALA A 41 20.22 -13.01 6.42
CA ALA A 41 20.62 -13.06 7.82
C ALA A 41 19.79 -14.12 8.57
N THR A 42 19.97 -15.39 8.21
CA THR A 42 19.09 -16.51 8.59
C THR A 42 18.89 -16.69 10.10
N SER A 43 19.87 -16.32 10.94
CA SER A 43 19.77 -16.41 12.41
C SER A 43 19.23 -15.15 13.11
N PHE A 44 19.01 -14.04 12.39
CA PHE A 44 18.63 -12.78 13.00
C PHE A 44 17.18 -12.81 13.50
N ASN A 45 16.97 -12.54 14.80
CA ASN A 45 15.64 -12.43 15.40
C ASN A 45 15.67 -11.53 16.65
N ARG A 46 16.34 -10.38 16.56
CA ARG A 46 16.38 -9.38 17.65
C ARG A 46 15.36 -8.29 17.44
N GLY A 47 14.80 -7.83 18.57
CA GLY A 47 13.77 -6.80 18.59
C GLY A 47 14.26 -5.49 17.99
N ILE A 48 13.53 -5.03 16.98
CA ILE A 48 13.72 -3.76 16.26
C ILE A 48 12.40 -2.96 16.18
N SER A 49 11.43 -3.33 17.01
CA SER A 49 10.10 -2.71 17.06
C SER A 49 10.14 -1.23 17.44
N GLY A 50 11.21 -0.79 18.13
CA GLY A 50 11.39 0.60 18.57
C GLY A 50 12.11 1.50 17.56
N TRP A 51 12.48 1.00 16.39
CA TRP A 51 13.09 1.83 15.34
C TRP A 51 12.09 2.85 14.79
N ASP A 52 12.57 4.07 14.56
CA ASP A 52 11.85 5.09 13.82
C ASP A 52 12.01 4.83 12.31
N THR A 53 10.93 4.43 11.65
CA THR A 53 10.89 4.18 10.20
C THR A 53 10.17 5.28 9.43
N SER A 54 9.76 6.37 10.08
CA SER A 54 8.94 7.43 9.47
C SER A 54 9.64 8.14 8.29
N GLY A 55 10.98 8.11 8.26
CA GLY A 55 11.79 8.63 7.16
C GLY A 55 12.09 7.65 6.02
N VAL A 56 11.79 6.35 6.20
CA VAL A 56 12.22 5.29 5.29
C VAL A 56 11.33 5.27 4.04
N THR A 57 11.98 5.23 2.87
CA THR A 57 11.30 5.16 1.57
C THR A 57 11.49 3.81 0.88
N ASP A 58 12.56 3.07 1.21
CA ASP A 58 12.90 1.78 0.60
C ASP A 58 13.15 0.72 1.67
N MET A 59 12.33 -0.34 1.65
CA MET A 59 12.46 -1.53 2.49
C MET A 59 12.57 -2.82 1.64
N SER A 60 12.88 -2.69 0.35
CA SER A 60 12.99 -3.83 -0.57
C SER A 60 13.99 -4.86 -0.05
N GLU A 61 13.58 -6.12 -0.07
CA GLU A 61 14.37 -7.30 0.30
C GLU A 61 15.03 -7.22 1.70
N MET A 62 14.52 -6.38 2.61
CA MET A 62 15.14 -6.12 3.91
C MET A 62 15.31 -7.40 4.75
N PHE A 63 14.34 -8.31 4.72
CA PHE A 63 14.35 -9.60 5.43
C PHE A 63 14.25 -10.80 4.48
N PHE A 64 14.65 -10.63 3.23
CA PHE A 64 14.68 -11.71 2.24
C PHE A 64 15.57 -12.87 2.75
N TYR A 65 15.04 -14.09 2.80
CA TYR A 65 15.66 -15.28 3.44
C TYR A 65 16.14 -15.07 4.89
N ALA A 66 15.57 -14.13 5.66
CA ALA A 66 15.80 -14.03 7.09
C ALA A 66 14.96 -15.09 7.85
N GLU A 67 15.29 -16.36 7.66
CA GLU A 67 14.45 -17.52 8.04
C GLU A 67 13.94 -17.50 9.49
N SER A 68 14.77 -17.07 10.46
CA SER A 68 14.41 -17.05 11.89
C SER A 68 13.64 -15.80 12.33
N PHE A 69 13.51 -14.79 11.48
CA PHE A 69 12.99 -13.49 11.87
C PHE A 69 11.47 -13.54 12.11
N ASN A 70 11.02 -13.12 13.29
CA ASN A 70 9.61 -13.10 13.67
C ASN A 70 9.31 -12.07 14.77
N GLN A 71 9.90 -10.88 14.67
CA GLN A 71 9.68 -9.79 15.62
C GLN A 71 8.48 -8.93 15.22
N ASP A 72 7.73 -8.44 16.20
CA ASP A 72 6.60 -7.54 16.00
C ASP A 72 7.07 -6.21 15.37
N LEU A 73 6.47 -5.86 14.22
CA LEU A 73 6.73 -4.63 13.47
C LEU A 73 5.46 -3.77 13.32
N SER A 74 4.41 -4.07 14.07
CA SER A 74 3.09 -3.44 13.91
C SER A 74 3.06 -1.93 14.20
N GLU A 75 4.08 -1.42 14.89
CA GLU A 75 4.23 0.00 15.24
C GLU A 75 5.18 0.78 14.30
N TRP A 76 5.73 0.12 13.27
CA TRP A 76 6.52 0.81 12.25
C TRP A 76 5.63 1.75 11.41
N ASP A 77 6.12 2.98 11.20
CA ASP A 77 5.52 3.93 10.27
C ASP A 77 6.01 3.63 8.85
N THR A 78 5.11 3.13 8.00
CA THR A 78 5.38 2.82 6.60
C THR A 78 4.82 3.86 5.64
N SER A 79 4.29 4.98 6.14
CA SER A 79 3.55 5.97 5.34
C SER A 79 4.37 6.68 4.27
N ASN A 80 5.71 6.59 4.31
CA ASN A 80 6.62 7.10 3.29
C ASN A 80 7.27 6.02 2.41
N VAL A 81 7.03 4.74 2.70
CA VAL A 81 7.64 3.64 1.96
C VAL A 81 7.00 3.54 0.58
N THR A 82 7.85 3.41 -0.45
CA THR A 82 7.43 3.25 -1.85
C THR A 82 7.74 1.86 -2.41
N ASP A 83 8.75 1.17 -1.86
CA ASP A 83 9.15 -0.17 -2.31
C ASP A 83 9.24 -1.16 -1.13
N MET A 84 8.51 -2.27 -1.25
CA MET A 84 8.48 -3.42 -0.33
C MET A 84 8.69 -4.75 -1.07
N ASN A 85 9.25 -4.72 -2.28
CA ASN A 85 9.53 -5.91 -3.08
C ASN A 85 10.34 -6.93 -2.26
N GLY A 86 9.86 -8.18 -2.21
CA GLY A 86 10.57 -9.29 -1.57
C GLY A 86 10.91 -9.08 -0.09
N MET A 87 10.29 -8.13 0.62
CA MET A 87 10.72 -7.73 1.97
C MET A 87 10.79 -8.92 2.95
N PHE A 88 9.87 -9.88 2.84
CA PHE A 88 9.81 -11.10 3.67
C PHE A 88 9.83 -12.40 2.84
N ASP A 89 10.30 -12.34 1.59
CA ASP A 89 10.40 -13.53 0.75
C ASP A 89 11.34 -14.55 1.41
N GLY A 90 10.89 -15.80 1.58
CA GLY A 90 11.64 -16.85 2.27
C GLY A 90 11.87 -16.63 3.78
N ALA A 91 11.24 -15.62 4.40
CA ALA A 91 11.27 -15.42 5.86
C ALA A 91 10.33 -16.42 6.55
N THR A 92 10.70 -17.70 6.53
CA THR A 92 9.82 -18.83 6.82
C THR A 92 9.18 -18.82 8.22
N SER A 93 9.80 -18.18 9.22
CA SER A 93 9.24 -18.05 10.59
C SER A 93 8.33 -16.84 10.79
N PHE A 94 8.29 -15.90 9.84
CA PHE A 94 7.60 -14.63 10.01
C PHE A 94 6.07 -14.81 9.99
N ASN A 95 5.38 -14.35 11.03
CA ASN A 95 3.92 -14.44 11.15
C ASN A 95 3.34 -13.33 12.05
N GLN A 96 3.79 -12.10 11.86
CA GLN A 96 3.30 -10.96 12.62
C GLN A 96 2.17 -10.23 11.91
N ASP A 97 1.28 -9.61 12.69
CA ASP A 97 0.18 -8.81 12.16
C ASP A 97 0.69 -7.44 11.70
N LEU A 98 0.59 -7.20 10.39
CA LEU A 98 1.01 -5.96 9.74
C LEU A 98 -0.18 -5.12 9.24
N SER A 99 -1.41 -5.46 9.67
CA SER A 99 -2.64 -4.79 9.20
C SER A 99 -2.70 -3.29 9.45
N LYS A 100 -1.88 -2.76 10.39
CA LYS A 100 -1.77 -1.34 10.71
C LYS A 100 -0.88 -0.53 9.76
N TRP A 101 -0.07 -1.20 8.93
CA TRP A 101 0.84 -0.50 8.01
C TRP A 101 0.06 0.34 6.99
N ASP A 102 0.56 1.56 6.74
CA ASP A 102 0.07 2.41 5.67
C ASP A 102 0.81 2.05 4.37
N THR A 103 0.09 1.49 3.42
CA THR A 103 0.62 1.08 2.11
C THR A 103 0.24 2.03 0.98
N SER A 104 -0.37 3.18 1.30
CA SER A 104 -0.97 4.08 0.30
C SER A 104 0.03 4.66 -0.71
N ARG A 105 1.33 4.66 -0.39
CA ARG A 105 2.41 5.13 -1.26
C ARG A 105 3.25 4.02 -1.88
N VAL A 106 3.01 2.77 -1.49
CA VAL A 106 3.77 1.63 -2.01
C VAL A 106 3.37 1.39 -3.46
N THR A 107 4.37 1.27 -4.32
CA THR A 107 4.18 0.99 -5.76
C THR A 107 4.57 -0.43 -6.12
N ASN A 108 5.39 -1.11 -5.29
CA ASN A 108 5.88 -2.46 -5.54
C ASN A 108 5.84 -3.34 -4.28
N MET A 109 5.15 -4.47 -4.37
CA MET A 109 5.04 -5.53 -3.35
C MET A 109 5.25 -6.92 -3.98
N SER A 110 5.92 -6.99 -5.13
CA SER A 110 6.14 -8.28 -5.81
C SER A 110 6.92 -9.19 -4.87
N ASN A 111 6.52 -10.46 -4.77
CA ASN A 111 7.11 -11.48 -3.89
C ASN A 111 7.18 -11.12 -2.40
N MET A 112 6.46 -10.10 -1.91
CA MET A 112 6.64 -9.57 -0.54
C MET A 112 6.62 -10.64 0.56
N PHE A 113 5.78 -11.66 0.43
CA PHE A 113 5.68 -12.82 1.31
C PHE A 113 5.83 -14.14 0.56
N SER A 114 6.50 -14.15 -0.59
CA SER A 114 6.75 -15.40 -1.32
C SER A 114 7.50 -16.39 -0.41
N ASP A 115 7.12 -17.66 -0.38
CA ASP A 115 7.71 -18.71 0.46
C ASP A 115 7.81 -18.40 1.97
N ALA A 116 7.11 -17.36 2.47
CA ALA A 116 6.96 -17.07 3.90
C ALA A 116 5.95 -18.04 4.52
N THR A 117 6.34 -19.31 4.63
CA THR A 117 5.42 -20.44 4.89
C THR A 117 4.59 -20.33 6.19
N SER A 118 5.12 -19.66 7.22
CA SER A 118 4.38 -19.41 8.47
C SER A 118 3.41 -18.23 8.38
N PHE A 119 3.56 -17.35 7.39
CA PHE A 119 2.75 -16.15 7.26
C PHE A 119 1.32 -16.52 6.84
N GLY A 120 0.37 -16.28 7.73
CA GLY A 120 -1.05 -16.62 7.54
C GLY A 120 -2.02 -15.48 7.83
N VAL A 121 -1.53 -14.24 7.79
CA VAL A 121 -2.31 -13.05 8.12
C VAL A 121 -3.13 -12.58 6.92
N CYS A 122 -4.37 -12.17 7.19
CA CYS A 122 -5.21 -11.46 6.24
C CYS A 122 -4.96 -9.95 6.41
N LEU A 123 -4.48 -9.30 5.36
CA LEU A 123 -4.07 -7.89 5.38
C LEU A 123 -5.13 -7.00 4.73
N ASN A 124 -5.58 -5.98 5.45
CA ASN A 124 -6.56 -5.00 4.94
C ASN A 124 -5.85 -3.75 4.38
N TRP A 125 -4.90 -3.96 3.48
CA TRP A 125 -4.09 -2.89 2.89
C TRP A 125 -4.75 -2.27 1.66
N ASP A 126 -4.56 -0.96 1.48
CA ASP A 126 -4.91 -0.28 0.23
C ASP A 126 -3.79 -0.51 -0.79
N ILE A 127 -4.08 -1.35 -1.79
CA ILE A 127 -3.15 -1.69 -2.88
C ILE A 127 -3.52 -1.00 -4.20
N TYR A 128 -4.37 0.04 -4.19
CA TYR A 128 -4.81 0.71 -5.42
C TYR A 128 -3.65 1.29 -6.25
N ASN A 129 -2.56 1.69 -5.60
CA ASN A 129 -1.37 2.26 -6.25
C ASN A 129 -0.26 1.22 -6.54
N VAL A 130 -0.46 -0.05 -6.17
CA VAL A 130 0.57 -1.08 -6.32
C VAL A 130 0.49 -1.65 -7.74
N GLU A 131 1.53 -1.40 -8.54
CA GLU A 131 1.64 -1.95 -9.90
C GLU A 131 2.16 -3.40 -9.88
N GLY A 132 2.95 -3.77 -8.87
CA GLY A 132 3.55 -5.10 -8.71
C GLY A 132 3.05 -5.83 -7.47
N THR A 133 2.04 -6.70 -7.61
CA THR A 133 1.66 -7.70 -6.59
C THR A 133 1.94 -9.12 -7.06
N TYR A 134 2.79 -9.28 -8.07
CA TYR A 134 3.11 -10.58 -8.66
C TYR A 134 3.72 -11.50 -7.60
N ALA A 135 3.17 -12.72 -7.50
CA ALA A 135 3.60 -13.75 -6.54
C ALA A 135 3.73 -13.26 -5.08
N MET A 136 3.01 -12.19 -4.70
CA MET A 136 3.10 -11.57 -3.36
C MET A 136 2.93 -12.58 -2.22
N PHE A 137 2.09 -13.60 -2.41
CA PHE A 137 1.81 -14.65 -1.42
C PHE A 137 2.12 -16.06 -1.94
N ASP A 138 2.85 -16.21 -3.05
CA ASP A 138 3.16 -17.54 -3.59
C ASP A 138 3.92 -18.38 -2.55
N GLY A 139 3.55 -19.64 -2.33
CA GLY A 139 4.16 -20.45 -1.27
C GLY A 139 3.87 -20.03 0.20
N SER A 140 3.03 -19.01 0.45
CA SER A 140 2.60 -18.59 1.80
C SER A 140 1.10 -18.82 2.03
N ASN A 141 0.64 -18.67 3.28
CA ASN A 141 -0.78 -18.73 3.65
C ASN A 141 -1.41 -17.33 3.79
N GLY A 142 -0.69 -16.26 3.45
CA GLY A 142 -1.15 -14.88 3.57
C GLY A 142 -2.20 -14.51 2.53
N SER A 143 -2.95 -13.43 2.78
CA SER A 143 -3.95 -12.93 1.83
C SER A 143 -4.27 -11.45 2.04
N LEU A 144 -4.94 -10.84 1.07
CA LEU A 144 -5.59 -9.54 1.24
C LEU A 144 -7.04 -9.73 1.65
N CYS A 145 -7.46 -9.02 2.70
CA CYS A 145 -8.83 -9.00 3.18
C CYS A 145 -9.70 -8.20 2.21
N THR A 146 -10.12 -8.81 1.11
CA THR A 146 -11.21 -8.23 0.33
C THR A 146 -12.51 -8.45 1.11
N ALA A 147 -13.24 -7.37 1.41
CA ALA A 147 -14.61 -7.51 1.87
C ALA A 147 -15.42 -8.25 0.79
N PRO A 148 -16.33 -9.19 1.16
CA PRO A 148 -17.22 -9.78 0.19
C PRO A 148 -18.00 -8.68 -0.55
N PRO A 149 -18.30 -8.84 -1.85
CA PRO A 149 -18.99 -7.83 -2.65
C PRO A 149 -20.47 -7.75 -2.23
N SER A 150 -20.75 -7.14 -1.09
CA SER A 150 -22.12 -6.94 -0.60
C SER A 150 -22.25 -5.63 0.15
N GLU A 151 -21.91 -4.51 -0.49
CA GLU A 151 -22.38 -3.17 -0.09
C GLU A 151 -22.26 -2.12 -1.21
N GLN A 152 -22.26 -2.52 -2.48
CA GLN A 152 -22.59 -1.56 -3.54
C GLN A 152 -24.08 -1.20 -3.41
N PRO A 153 -24.45 0.09 -3.29
CA PRO A 153 -25.84 0.49 -3.12
C PRO A 153 -26.60 0.15 -4.40
N THR A 154 -27.36 -0.94 -4.38
CA THR A 154 -28.32 -1.26 -5.42
C THR A 154 -29.47 -0.25 -5.33
N LEU A 155 -29.53 0.67 -6.30
CA LEU A 155 -30.69 1.54 -6.48
C LEU A 155 -31.88 0.66 -6.85
N THR A 156 -32.70 0.30 -5.86
CA THR A 156 -34.02 -0.27 -6.08
C THR A 156 -35.09 0.73 -5.62
N PRO A 157 -36.15 0.98 -6.41
CA PRO A 157 -37.19 1.93 -6.03
C PRO A 157 -38.04 1.36 -4.89
N SER A 158 -38.08 2.10 -3.79
CA SER A 158 -38.97 1.90 -2.66
C SER A 158 -40.44 1.97 -3.09
N LEU A 159 -41.19 0.91 -2.80
CA LEU A 159 -42.63 0.97 -2.60
C LEU A 159 -42.95 0.42 -1.21
N THR A 160 -43.32 1.31 -0.29
CA THR A 160 -44.09 0.99 0.91
C THR A 160 -45.52 1.48 0.71
N PRO A 161 -46.50 0.80 1.33
CA PRO A 161 -47.10 1.36 2.55
C PRO A 161 -47.34 0.28 3.66
N SER A 162 -47.04 0.56 4.94
CA SER A 162 -47.96 1.06 6.01
C SER A 162 -48.97 -0.02 6.48
N VAL A 163 -49.22 -0.43 7.75
CA VAL A 163 -49.37 0.21 9.09
C VAL A 163 -49.38 -0.88 10.21
N GLN A 164 -48.75 -0.60 11.37
CA GLN A 164 -48.97 -0.89 12.84
C GLN A 164 -50.14 -1.79 13.40
N PRO A 165 -50.30 -2.06 14.75
CA PRO A 165 -49.43 -2.00 15.96
C PRO A 165 -49.63 -3.10 17.07
N THR A 166 -48.86 -2.99 18.19
CA THR A 166 -49.08 -3.49 19.60
C THR A 166 -48.79 -4.98 19.93
N SER A 167 -48.30 -5.43 21.11
CA SER A 167 -48.17 -4.89 22.48
C SER A 167 -47.07 -5.65 23.29
N ALA A 168 -46.52 -5.01 24.33
CA ALA A 168 -45.64 -5.60 25.37
C ALA A 168 -46.40 -5.71 26.72
N PRO A 169 -45.92 -6.52 27.70
CA PRO A 169 -45.24 -5.99 28.92
C PRO A 169 -44.15 -6.97 29.46
N SER A 170 -43.30 -6.73 30.46
CA SER A 170 -42.86 -5.61 31.32
C SER A 170 -41.53 -6.00 32.03
N ASP A 171 -40.85 -5.00 32.59
CA ASP A 171 -39.92 -5.05 33.75
C ASP A 171 -38.44 -5.47 33.58
N ALA A 172 -37.54 -4.47 33.52
CA ALA A 172 -36.18 -4.50 34.11
C ALA A 172 -35.53 -3.09 34.08
N PRO A 173 -34.61 -2.75 35.01
CA PRO A 173 -34.35 -1.37 35.45
C PRO A 173 -33.39 -0.57 34.56
N SER A 174 -33.53 0.75 34.70
CA SER A 174 -32.83 1.81 33.98
C SER A 174 -31.32 1.80 34.14
N PHE A 175 -30.61 1.61 33.02
CA PHE A 175 -29.27 2.16 32.80
C PHE A 175 -29.38 3.27 31.76
N SER A 176 -28.89 4.47 32.10
CA SER A 176 -28.78 5.60 31.20
C SER A 176 -27.52 5.44 30.33
N PRO A 177 -27.61 5.36 29.00
CA PRO A 177 -26.47 5.63 28.14
C PRO A 177 -26.44 7.13 27.84
N SER A 178 -25.32 7.75 28.19
CA SER A 178 -24.94 9.08 27.76
C SER A 178 -25.03 9.21 26.23
N LYS A 179 -25.81 10.20 25.80
CA LYS A 179 -26.10 10.60 24.43
C LYS A 179 -24.81 10.90 23.64
N PRO A 180 -24.55 10.29 22.47
CA PRO A 180 -23.53 10.81 21.57
C PRO A 180 -24.03 12.11 20.94
N SER A 181 -23.21 13.16 21.03
CA SER A 181 -23.44 14.46 20.43
C SER A 181 -23.47 14.35 18.91
N LEU A 182 -24.64 14.60 18.31
CA LEU A 182 -24.79 14.80 16.87
C LEU A 182 -24.12 16.12 16.47
N LEU A 183 -22.86 16.04 16.02
CA LEU A 183 -22.25 17.13 15.25
C LEU A 183 -22.92 17.16 13.87
N LYS A 184 -23.75 18.17 13.68
CA LYS A 184 -24.39 18.56 12.42
C LYS A 184 -23.28 18.95 11.44
N ARG A 185 -22.79 18.01 10.63
CA ARG A 185 -21.79 18.28 9.60
C ARG A 185 -22.45 19.13 8.51
N ALA A 186 -22.06 20.40 8.45
CA ALA A 186 -22.42 21.30 7.38
C ALA A 186 -22.00 20.68 6.03
N GLY A 187 -22.92 20.69 5.06
CA GLY A 187 -22.67 20.15 3.73
C GLY A 187 -21.51 20.86 3.05
N ILE A 188 -20.38 20.17 2.94
CA ILE A 188 -19.32 20.54 2.01
C ILE A 188 -19.88 20.15 0.64
N LYS A 189 -20.20 21.14 -0.20
CA LYS A 189 -20.41 20.90 -1.63
C LYS A 189 -19.16 20.17 -2.13
N GLN A 190 -19.31 18.93 -2.60
CA GLN A 190 -18.19 18.19 -3.17
C GLN A 190 -17.53 19.07 -4.24
N LEU A 191 -16.31 19.50 -3.98
CA LEU A 191 -15.45 20.01 -5.04
C LEU A 191 -15.19 18.82 -5.99
N PRO A 192 -15.27 19.02 -7.31
CA PRO A 192 -14.92 17.95 -8.25
C PRO A 192 -13.50 17.48 -7.92
N THR A 193 -13.35 16.18 -7.64
CA THR A 193 -12.05 15.56 -7.36
C THR A 193 -11.13 15.77 -8.55
N LEU A 194 -9.81 15.78 -8.32
CA LEU A 194 -8.78 15.95 -9.37
C LEU A 194 -9.02 15.00 -10.57
N LYS A 195 -9.60 13.81 -10.33
CA LYS A 195 -10.00 12.83 -11.36
C LYS A 195 -11.07 13.37 -12.34
N SER A 196 -11.96 14.25 -11.90
CA SER A 196 -12.98 14.91 -12.74
C SER A 196 -12.41 15.95 -13.71
N LEU A 197 -11.17 16.40 -13.50
CA LEU A 197 -10.47 17.38 -14.35
C LEU A 197 -9.42 16.73 -15.26
N ILE A 198 -8.86 15.59 -14.86
CA ILE A 198 -7.80 14.88 -15.61
C ILE A 198 -8.33 14.21 -16.88
N ILE A 199 -9.49 13.55 -16.82
CA ILE A 199 -10.08 12.85 -17.98
C ILE A 199 -10.32 13.78 -19.18
N PRO A 200 -10.97 14.95 -19.04
CA PRO A 200 -11.13 15.86 -20.18
C PRO A 200 -9.81 16.46 -20.66
N LEU A 201 -8.82 16.63 -19.77
CA LEU A 201 -7.48 17.13 -20.14
C LEU A 201 -6.73 16.11 -21.01
N ILE A 202 -6.74 14.82 -20.64
CA ILE A 202 -6.10 13.75 -21.42
C ILE A 202 -6.75 13.61 -22.80
N LEU A 203 -8.10 13.67 -22.86
CA LEU A 203 -8.82 13.67 -24.13
C LEU A 203 -8.49 14.91 -24.99
N CYS A 204 -8.31 16.07 -24.38
CA CYS A 204 -7.96 17.29 -25.10
C CYS A 204 -6.53 17.21 -25.69
N VAL A 205 -5.57 16.71 -24.90
CA VAL A 205 -4.17 16.53 -25.35
C VAL A 205 -4.06 15.46 -26.44
N SER A 206 -4.78 14.35 -26.35
CA SER A 206 -4.74 13.30 -27.37
C SER A 206 -5.34 13.76 -28.70
N VAL A 207 -6.43 14.53 -28.67
CA VAL A 207 -7.00 15.16 -29.87
C VAL A 207 -6.02 16.17 -30.49
N LEU A 208 -5.33 16.97 -29.67
CA LEU A 208 -4.34 17.93 -30.17
C LEU A 208 -3.16 17.22 -30.87
N ILE A 209 -2.64 16.14 -30.26
CA ILE A 209 -1.56 15.34 -30.83
C ILE A 209 -1.98 14.72 -32.18
N LEU A 210 -3.20 14.18 -32.27
CA LEU A 210 -3.74 13.64 -33.52
C LEU A 210 -3.87 14.72 -34.61
N VAL A 211 -4.33 15.92 -34.26
CA VAL A 211 -4.44 17.04 -35.22
C VAL A 211 -3.06 17.47 -35.72
N LEU A 212 -2.08 17.59 -34.83
CA LEU A 212 -0.71 17.95 -35.22
C LEU A 212 -0.05 16.87 -36.08
N TRP A 213 -0.28 15.60 -35.75
CA TRP A 213 0.22 14.48 -36.54
C TRP A 213 -0.42 14.44 -37.93
N MET A 214 -1.74 14.62 -38.03
CA MET A 214 -2.45 14.70 -39.31
C MET A 214 -1.98 15.88 -40.15
N ALA A 215 -1.80 17.06 -39.55
CA ALA A 215 -1.27 18.24 -40.24
C ALA A 215 0.14 17.99 -40.78
N PHE A 216 1.02 17.42 -39.96
CA PHE A 216 2.39 17.08 -40.37
C PHE A 216 2.42 16.03 -41.49
N TYR A 217 1.60 14.97 -41.36
CA TYR A 217 1.45 13.94 -42.38
C TYR A 217 0.97 14.53 -43.72
N TYR A 218 -0.04 15.40 -43.67
CA TYR A 218 -0.61 16.03 -44.86
C TYR A 218 0.37 16.99 -45.53
N SER A 219 1.09 17.82 -44.75
CA SER A 219 2.14 18.70 -45.29
C SER A 219 3.28 17.92 -45.95
N ARG A 220 3.70 16.79 -45.37
CA ARG A 220 4.74 15.94 -45.99
C ARG A 220 4.27 15.28 -47.28
N LYS A 221 3.01 14.86 -47.32
CA LYS A 221 2.44 14.24 -48.54
C LYS A 221 2.40 15.22 -49.70
N HIS A 222 1.89 16.44 -49.48
CA HIS A 222 1.84 17.48 -50.54
C HIS A 222 3.23 17.90 -51.01
N ALA A 223 4.19 18.07 -50.08
CA ALA A 223 5.58 18.38 -50.47
C ALA A 223 6.21 17.28 -51.35
N ALA A 224 5.83 16.01 -51.16
CA ALA A 224 6.29 14.91 -52.00
C ALA A 224 5.60 14.90 -53.38
N GLU A 225 4.32 15.24 -53.46
CA GLU A 225 3.57 15.34 -54.72
C GLU A 225 4.06 16.53 -55.57
N ASP A 226 4.33 17.69 -54.96
CA ASP A 226 4.89 18.87 -55.64
C ASP A 226 6.31 18.60 -56.18
N ALA A 227 7.14 17.88 -55.42
CA ALA A 227 8.48 17.49 -55.86
C ALA A 227 8.45 16.53 -57.05
N ALA A 228 7.46 15.62 -57.10
CA ALA A 228 7.28 14.69 -58.21
C ALA A 228 6.67 15.35 -59.47
N ALA A 229 5.92 16.44 -59.32
CA ALA A 229 5.36 17.19 -60.45
C ALA A 229 6.39 18.09 -61.16
N GLN A 230 7.53 18.38 -60.52
CA GLN A 230 8.60 19.23 -61.05
C GLN A 230 9.78 18.45 -61.67
N SER A 231 9.76 17.10 -61.61
CA SER A 231 10.75 16.20 -62.22
C SER A 231 10.25 15.60 -63.53
#